data_AF-A0AAE7BUR4-F1
#
_entry.id   AF-A0AAE7BUR4-F1
#
_cell.length_a   1.000
_cell.length_b   1.000
_cell.length_c   1.000
_cell.angle_alpha   90.00
_cell.angle_beta   90.00
_cell.angle_gamma   90.00
#
_symmetry.space_group_name_H-M   'P 1'
#
loop_
_entity.id
_entity.type
_entity.pdbx_description
1 polymer ?
#
loop_
_entity_poly.entity_id
_entity_poly.type
_entity_poly.pdbx_seq_one_letter_code
_entity_poly.pdbx_strand_id
1 'polypeptide(L)'
;MNNQDPQRVITDKVRLSFVHLFTPRANPHSPNSEPKYSCTVLIPKSDFATKQRIDSAINAAIQEAVGSKWSGVRPPFIPLPIHDGDGVRPSDGMPFGEECRGHWVLTASSKADRKPDVVDINLNPIINQSEIYSGVYARVSLRFFGYVNAGKKGIGCGLGNVQKLEDGQPLSGSVSAASDFGTPAGYTPAPQQSFQQAPSFPQQGYMPPMQNPQASPQQQMYPPQQQGYAQQPYGGAPVQPPQQQGYAQQPFGGAPTPTQAPQQQMQVDPITGAPLGGGIMGL
;
A
#
# COMPACT_ATOMS: atom_id res chain seq x y z
N MET A 1 -12.52 -7.90 28.75
CA MET A 1 -12.36 -8.86 27.63
C MET A 1 -11.03 -9.58 27.84
N ASN A 2 -11.06 -10.81 28.36
CA ASN A 2 -9.85 -11.59 28.63
C ASN A 2 -9.29 -12.11 27.31
N ASN A 3 -8.37 -11.37 26.72
CA ASN A 3 -7.68 -11.80 25.52
C ASN A 3 -6.64 -12.87 25.93
N GLN A 4 -6.98 -14.14 25.75
CA GLN A 4 -6.14 -15.29 26.15
C GLN A 4 -4.93 -15.50 25.22
N ASP A 5 -4.89 -14.85 24.06
CA ASP A 5 -3.73 -14.89 23.15
C ASP A 5 -2.78 -13.74 23.49
N PRO A 6 -1.56 -14.01 24.03
CA PRO A 6 -0.60 -12.98 24.41
C PRO A 6 -0.07 -12.19 23.21
N GLN A 7 -0.23 -12.69 21.97
CA GLN A 7 0.19 -12.00 20.74
C GLN A 7 -0.94 -11.13 20.15
N ARG A 8 -2.14 -11.18 20.71
CA ARG A 8 -3.30 -10.44 20.22
C ARG A 8 -3.51 -9.19 21.08
N VAL A 9 -3.94 -8.11 20.45
CA VAL A 9 -4.32 -6.86 21.12
C VAL A 9 -5.60 -6.34 20.48
N ILE A 10 -6.54 -5.90 21.31
CA ILE A 10 -7.66 -5.08 20.85
C ILE A 10 -7.32 -3.65 21.24
N THR A 11 -7.27 -2.75 20.26
CA THR A 11 -7.00 -1.34 20.52
C THR A 11 -8.18 -0.69 21.23
N ASP A 12 -7.91 0.40 21.94
CA ASP A 12 -8.96 1.36 22.27
C ASP A 12 -9.34 2.19 21.04
N LYS A 13 -9.87 3.39 21.23
CA LYS A 13 -10.28 4.26 20.12
C LYS A 13 -9.06 4.73 19.33
N VAL A 14 -8.95 4.28 18.09
CA VAL A 14 -7.88 4.63 17.15
C VAL A 14 -8.47 5.21 15.87
N ARG A 15 -7.68 6.00 15.15
CA ARG A 15 -8.10 6.53 13.84
C ARG A 15 -7.57 5.64 12.73
N LEU A 16 -8.39 5.35 11.73
CA LEU A 16 -7.97 4.53 10.59
C LEU A 16 -7.53 5.41 9.42
N SER A 17 -6.49 4.97 8.71
CA SER A 17 -6.02 5.55 7.45
C SER A 17 -5.77 4.45 6.42
N PHE A 18 -5.76 4.78 5.12
CA PHE A 18 -5.60 3.85 4.00
C PHE A 18 -6.45 2.57 4.15
N VAL A 19 -7.75 2.74 4.35
CA VAL A 19 -8.68 1.65 4.66
C VAL A 19 -8.99 0.82 3.41
N HIS A 20 -8.62 -0.46 3.46
CA HIS A 20 -8.85 -1.47 2.43
C HIS A 20 -9.40 -2.75 3.08
N LEU A 21 -10.61 -2.67 3.65
CA LEU A 21 -11.25 -3.77 4.41
C LEU A 21 -12.23 -4.61 3.58
N PHE A 22 -12.78 -4.05 2.51
CA PHE A 22 -13.80 -4.71 1.67
C PHE A 22 -13.24 -5.28 0.38
N THR A 23 -12.24 -4.60 -0.18
CA THR A 23 -11.53 -5.01 -1.38
C THR A 23 -10.04 -5.12 -1.06
N PRO A 24 -9.42 -6.30 -1.25
CA PRO A 24 -8.00 -6.46 -1.02
C PRO A 24 -7.21 -5.68 -2.07
N ARG A 25 -6.08 -5.10 -1.67
CA ARG A 25 -5.22 -4.30 -2.55
C ARG A 25 -3.82 -4.90 -2.57
N ALA A 26 -3.21 -4.98 -3.75
CA ALA A 26 -1.79 -5.31 -3.85
C ALA A 26 -0.96 -4.16 -3.26
N ASN A 27 0.14 -4.48 -2.58
CA ASN A 27 1.05 -3.45 -2.09
C ASN A 27 1.71 -2.75 -3.29
N PRO A 28 1.61 -1.42 -3.43
CA PRO A 28 2.26 -0.69 -4.53
C PRO A 28 3.78 -0.93 -4.63
N HIS A 29 4.45 -1.16 -3.50
CA HIS A 29 5.89 -1.44 -3.42
C HIS A 29 6.25 -2.89 -3.76
N SER A 30 5.25 -3.75 -3.97
CA SER A 30 5.41 -5.14 -4.35
C SER A 30 4.22 -5.55 -5.21
N PRO A 31 4.13 -5.05 -6.46
CA PRO A 31 2.96 -5.22 -7.30
C PRO A 31 2.66 -6.68 -7.64
N ASN A 32 3.67 -7.54 -7.58
CA ASN A 32 3.52 -9.00 -7.78
C ASN A 32 3.08 -9.74 -6.49
N SER A 33 2.88 -9.03 -5.38
CA SER A 33 2.43 -9.64 -4.13
C SER A 33 0.92 -9.85 -4.12
N GLU A 34 0.49 -10.93 -3.46
CA GLU A 34 -0.92 -11.25 -3.29
C GLU A 34 -1.69 -10.05 -2.68
N PRO A 35 -2.83 -9.65 -3.26
CA PRO A 35 -3.68 -8.61 -2.70
C PRO A 35 -4.10 -8.93 -1.26
N LYS A 36 -4.08 -7.91 -0.40
CA LYS A 36 -4.40 -8.05 1.02
C LYS A 36 -5.43 -7.03 1.48
N TYR A 37 -6.26 -7.43 2.42
CA TYR A 37 -6.99 -6.47 3.23
C TYR A 37 -5.99 -5.75 4.12
N SER A 38 -6.08 -4.44 4.20
CA SER A 38 -5.15 -3.67 5.03
C SER A 38 -5.78 -2.39 5.54
N CYS A 39 -5.24 -1.90 6.65
CA CYS A 39 -5.48 -0.54 7.12
C CYS A 39 -4.26 -0.07 7.90
N THR A 40 -4.07 1.24 7.92
CA THR A 40 -3.12 1.91 8.80
C THR A 40 -3.87 2.35 10.05
N VAL A 41 -3.38 1.94 11.20
CA VAL A 41 -3.93 2.27 12.51
C VAL A 41 -3.09 3.39 13.11
N LEU A 42 -3.76 4.50 13.43
CA LEU A 42 -3.17 5.66 14.08
C LEU A 42 -3.57 5.64 15.55
N ILE A 43 -2.61 5.37 16.42
CA ILE A 43 -2.79 5.28 17.88
C ILE A 43 -2.26 6.58 18.48
N PRO A 44 -3.07 7.38 19.17
CA PRO A 44 -2.59 8.60 19.80
C PRO A 44 -1.43 8.32 20.74
N LYS A 45 -0.37 9.14 20.74
CA LYS A 45 0.77 8.97 21.68
C LYS A 45 0.37 9.11 23.15
N SER A 46 -0.77 9.75 23.43
CA SER A 46 -1.38 9.83 24.76
C SER A 46 -2.00 8.51 25.23
N ASP A 47 -2.27 7.55 24.34
CA ASP A 47 -2.78 6.21 24.69
C ASP A 47 -1.62 5.27 25.04
N PHE A 48 -1.06 5.50 26.22
CA PHE A 48 0.02 4.67 26.77
C PHE A 48 -0.42 3.22 27.03
N ALA A 49 -1.71 3.01 27.34
CA ALA A 49 -2.24 1.69 27.67
C ALA A 49 -2.27 0.78 26.43
N THR A 50 -2.79 1.26 25.30
CA THR A 50 -2.75 0.50 24.04
C THR A 50 -1.31 0.27 23.58
N LYS A 51 -0.44 1.29 23.68
CA LYS A 51 0.98 1.15 23.32
C LYS A 51 1.69 0.06 24.15
N GLN A 52 1.49 0.05 25.47
CA GLN A 52 2.08 -0.96 26.35
C GLN A 52 1.59 -2.38 26.03
N ARG A 53 0.29 -2.54 25.73
CA ARG A 53 -0.27 -3.84 25.30
C ARG A 53 0.34 -4.30 23.98
N ILE A 54 0.54 -3.40 23.02
CA ILE A 54 1.21 -3.69 21.75
C ILE A 54 2.66 -4.11 21.97
N ASP A 55 3.43 -3.39 22.79
CA ASP A 55 4.82 -3.75 23.07
C ASP A 55 4.94 -5.11 23.74
N SER A 56 4.02 -5.41 24.67
CA SER A 56 3.94 -6.72 25.33
C SER A 56 3.63 -7.83 24.33
N ALA A 57 2.70 -7.60 23.41
CA ALA A 57 2.33 -8.58 22.38
C ALA A 57 3.42 -8.78 21.33
N ILE A 58 4.17 -7.72 20.97
CA ILE A 58 5.36 -7.81 20.12
C ILE A 58 6.42 -8.66 20.81
N ASN A 59 6.67 -8.45 22.10
CA ASN A 59 7.64 -9.25 22.85
C ASN A 59 7.23 -10.73 22.92
N ALA A 60 5.95 -11.02 23.14
CA ALA A 60 5.42 -12.38 23.08
C ALA A 60 5.57 -12.99 21.67
N ALA A 61 5.35 -12.21 20.60
CA ALA A 61 5.58 -12.65 19.22
C ALA A 61 7.06 -12.94 18.92
N ILE A 62 7.98 -12.13 19.46
CA ILE A 62 9.42 -12.37 19.33
C ILE A 62 9.82 -13.67 20.02
N GLN A 63 9.37 -13.90 21.26
CA GLN A 63 9.70 -15.11 22.02
C GLN A 63 9.25 -16.38 21.29
N GLU A 64 8.02 -16.39 20.80
CA GLU A 64 7.48 -17.51 20.03
C GLU A 64 8.24 -17.70 18.71
N ALA A 65 8.49 -16.61 17.97
CA ALA A 65 9.19 -16.67 16.68
C ALA A 65 10.62 -17.20 16.80
N VAL A 66 11.33 -16.92 17.89
CA VAL A 66 12.67 -17.48 18.16
C VAL A 66 12.61 -19.01 18.13
N GLY A 67 11.65 -19.62 18.84
CA GLY A 67 11.51 -21.07 18.90
C GLY A 67 10.92 -21.70 17.64
N SER A 68 9.96 -21.05 17.00
CA SER A 68 9.15 -21.68 15.94
C SER A 68 9.58 -21.35 14.50
N LYS A 69 10.15 -20.16 14.26
CA LYS A 69 10.40 -19.64 12.90
C LYS A 69 11.83 -19.22 12.65
N TRP A 70 12.56 -18.83 13.68
CA TRP A 70 13.92 -18.30 13.56
C TRP A 70 15.00 -19.29 13.97
N SER A 71 14.64 -20.58 14.11
CA SER A 71 15.55 -21.70 14.39
C SER A 71 16.37 -21.51 15.67
N GLY A 72 15.75 -20.95 16.72
CA GLY A 72 16.38 -20.67 18.01
C GLY A 72 17.25 -19.41 18.02
N VAL A 73 17.48 -18.75 16.88
CA VAL A 73 18.39 -17.60 16.79
C VAL A 73 17.61 -16.30 16.66
N ARG A 74 17.67 -15.47 17.72
CA ARG A 74 17.12 -14.12 17.72
C ARG A 74 17.99 -13.17 16.88
N PRO A 75 17.43 -12.46 15.89
CA PRO A 75 18.17 -11.44 15.13
C PRO A 75 18.65 -10.29 16.03
N PRO A 76 19.82 -9.69 15.74
CA PRO A 76 20.31 -8.53 16.49
C PRO A 76 19.43 -7.29 16.27
N PHE A 77 18.87 -7.16 15.07
CA PHE A 77 17.89 -6.13 14.72
C PHE A 77 16.59 -6.81 14.27
N ILE A 78 15.48 -6.43 14.89
CA ILE A 78 14.14 -6.96 14.56
C ILE A 78 13.30 -5.79 14.02
N PRO A 79 12.98 -5.78 12.72
CA PRO A 79 12.01 -4.84 12.17
C PRO A 79 10.67 -4.97 12.89
N LEU A 80 10.20 -3.87 13.48
CA LEU A 80 8.93 -3.77 14.18
C LEU A 80 7.86 -3.15 13.27
N PRO A 81 6.58 -3.54 13.42
CA PRO A 81 5.48 -3.03 12.59
C PRO A 81 4.88 -1.70 13.09
N ILE A 82 5.44 -1.12 14.16
CA ILE A 82 5.00 0.14 14.77
C ILE A 82 6.07 1.21 14.58
N HIS A 83 5.65 2.40 14.16
CA HIS A 83 6.51 3.51 13.78
C HIS A 83 6.06 4.81 14.45
N ASP A 84 7.00 5.73 14.62
CA ASP A 84 6.71 7.08 15.11
C ASP A 84 6.19 7.94 13.95
N GLY A 85 4.93 8.38 14.04
CA GLY A 85 4.29 9.23 13.03
C GLY A 85 4.78 10.68 12.98
N ASP A 86 5.58 11.12 13.96
CA ASP A 86 6.30 12.42 13.89
C ASP A 86 7.66 12.28 13.21
N GLY A 87 8.09 11.06 12.90
CA GLY A 87 9.35 10.76 12.25
C GLY A 87 9.23 10.55 10.75
N VAL A 88 10.16 9.76 10.21
CA VAL A 88 10.20 9.37 8.79
C VAL A 88 9.78 7.92 8.62
N ARG A 89 9.16 7.63 7.48
CA ARG A 89 8.82 6.27 7.06
C ARG A 89 10.09 5.46 6.80
N PRO A 90 10.21 4.23 7.34
CA PRO A 90 11.38 3.38 7.09
C PRO A 90 11.56 2.94 5.64
N SER A 91 10.52 3.03 4.80
CA SER A 91 10.53 2.57 3.42
C SER A 91 11.21 3.53 2.44
N ASP A 92 10.92 4.82 2.56
CA ASP A 92 11.29 5.86 1.60
C ASP A 92 12.06 7.03 2.25
N GLY A 93 12.17 7.05 3.59
CA GLY A 93 12.80 8.14 4.34
C GLY A 93 11.99 9.44 4.34
N MET A 94 10.78 9.43 3.78
CA MET A 94 9.91 10.61 3.72
C MET A 94 9.15 10.79 5.05
N PRO A 95 8.79 12.02 5.44
CA PRO A 95 7.96 12.24 6.62
C PRO A 95 6.62 11.51 6.48
N PHE A 96 6.09 11.04 7.61
CA PHE A 96 4.71 10.57 7.65
C PHE A 96 3.73 11.69 7.27
N GLY A 97 2.54 11.31 6.80
CA GLY A 97 1.50 12.29 6.46
C GLY A 97 1.10 13.11 7.68
N GLU A 98 0.53 14.30 7.46
CA GLU A 98 0.13 15.19 8.55
C GLU A 98 -0.83 14.53 9.54
N GLU A 99 -1.68 13.61 9.06
CA GLU A 99 -2.61 12.84 9.87
C GLU A 99 -1.93 11.90 10.89
N CYS A 100 -0.64 11.58 10.68
CA CYS A 100 0.14 10.71 11.55
C CYS A 100 0.83 11.45 12.70
N ARG A 101 0.87 12.80 12.67
CA ARG A 101 1.54 13.58 13.71
C ARG A 101 0.92 13.34 15.09
N GLY A 102 1.75 13.19 16.12
CA GLY A 102 1.32 12.86 17.48
C GLY A 102 0.75 11.45 17.64
N HIS A 103 0.89 10.57 16.64
CA HIS A 103 0.40 9.19 16.68
C HIS A 103 1.54 8.18 16.49
N TRP A 104 1.37 7.00 17.08
CA TRP A 104 2.04 5.79 16.63
C TRP A 104 1.31 5.24 15.40
N VAL A 105 2.08 4.90 14.38
CA VAL A 105 1.57 4.43 13.09
C VAL A 105 1.88 2.95 12.94
N LEU A 106 0.88 2.15 12.60
CA LEU A 106 1.04 0.72 12.39
C LEU A 106 0.19 0.25 11.20
N THR A 107 0.80 -0.47 10.27
CA THR A 107 0.07 -1.06 9.14
C THR A 107 -0.27 -2.51 9.44
N ALA A 108 -1.56 -2.81 9.52
CA ALA A 108 -2.07 -4.16 9.72
C ALA A 108 -2.60 -4.72 8.40
N SER A 109 -2.34 -6.01 8.13
CA SER A 109 -2.82 -6.67 6.92
C SER A 109 -3.35 -8.08 7.18
N SER A 110 -4.32 -8.49 6.39
CA SER A 110 -4.84 -9.85 6.32
C SER A 110 -4.82 -10.34 4.87
N LYS A 111 -4.66 -11.64 4.68
CA LYS A 111 -4.71 -12.27 3.36
C LYS A 111 -6.11 -12.22 2.78
N ALA A 112 -6.23 -12.36 1.46
CA ALA A 112 -7.52 -12.32 0.76
C ALA A 112 -8.47 -13.45 1.17
N ASP A 113 -7.95 -14.60 1.61
CA ASP A 113 -8.73 -15.74 2.13
C ASP A 113 -9.35 -15.47 3.52
N ARG A 114 -8.86 -14.44 4.23
CA ARG A 114 -9.30 -14.07 5.58
C ARG A 114 -9.81 -12.64 5.59
N LYS A 115 -11.03 -12.46 5.07
CA LYS A 115 -11.74 -11.18 5.13
C LYS A 115 -11.98 -10.79 6.60
N PRO A 116 -11.59 -9.57 7.02
CA PRO A 116 -11.88 -9.10 8.37
C PRO A 116 -13.39 -8.79 8.51
N ASP A 117 -13.96 -9.14 9.67
CA ASP A 117 -15.31 -8.71 10.00
C ASP A 117 -15.30 -7.23 10.36
N VAL A 118 -16.16 -6.46 9.71
CA VAL A 118 -16.36 -5.04 10.00
C VAL A 118 -17.73 -4.87 10.63
N VAL A 119 -17.76 -4.33 11.84
CA VAL A 119 -18.99 -4.21 12.64
C VAL A 119 -19.19 -2.81 13.18
N ASP A 120 -20.43 -2.47 13.51
CA ASP A 120 -20.80 -1.22 14.20
C ASP A 120 -20.62 -1.34 15.74
N ILE A 121 -21.02 -0.29 16.47
CA ILE A 121 -20.95 -0.27 17.94
C ILE A 121 -21.81 -1.36 18.61
N ASN A 122 -22.87 -1.82 17.93
CA ASN A 122 -23.80 -2.85 18.38
C ASN A 122 -23.40 -4.25 17.90
N LEU A 123 -22.24 -4.39 17.24
CA LEU A 123 -21.73 -5.62 16.63
C LEU A 123 -22.54 -6.11 15.42
N ASN A 124 -23.32 -5.24 14.78
CA ASN A 124 -23.96 -5.55 13.51
C ASN A 124 -22.94 -5.44 12.37
N PRO A 125 -22.92 -6.37 11.40
CA PRO A 125 -22.04 -6.27 10.24
C PRO A 125 -22.31 -5.01 9.42
N ILE A 126 -21.26 -4.23 9.15
CA ILE A 126 -21.32 -3.09 8.22
C ILE A 126 -21.10 -3.62 6.81
N ILE A 127 -22.14 -3.52 5.98
CA ILE A 127 -22.11 -3.98 4.58
C ILE A 127 -21.75 -2.82 3.65
N ASN A 128 -22.15 -1.60 4.02
CA ASN A 128 -21.92 -0.42 3.22
C ASN A 128 -20.48 0.09 3.40
N GLN A 129 -19.70 0.05 2.31
CA GLN A 129 -18.31 0.50 2.30
C GLN A 129 -18.16 2.00 2.61
N SER A 130 -19.20 2.79 2.35
CA SER A 130 -19.20 4.23 2.63
C SER A 130 -19.22 4.54 4.13
N GLU A 131 -19.64 3.60 4.98
CA GLU A 131 -19.69 3.84 6.43
C GLU A 131 -18.32 3.74 7.10
N ILE A 132 -17.34 3.12 6.43
CA ILE A 132 -16.01 2.93 6.96
C ILE A 132 -14.95 3.33 5.93
N TYR A 133 -14.42 4.52 6.15
CA TYR A 133 -13.47 5.20 5.26
C TYR A 133 -12.22 5.61 6.03
N SER A 134 -11.17 5.98 5.32
CA SER A 134 -9.97 6.57 5.93
C SER A 134 -10.37 7.84 6.67
N GLY A 135 -10.15 7.90 7.98
CA GLY A 135 -10.52 9.04 8.84
C GLY A 135 -11.46 8.69 9.99
N VAL A 136 -12.20 7.58 9.89
CA VAL A 136 -13.09 7.09 10.96
C VAL A 136 -12.32 6.65 12.20
N TYR A 137 -13.02 6.66 13.33
CA TYR A 137 -12.51 6.11 14.59
C TYR A 137 -13.11 4.74 14.86
N ALA A 138 -12.25 3.79 15.23
CA ALA A 138 -12.60 2.39 15.38
C ALA A 138 -11.83 1.74 16.53
N ARG A 139 -12.19 0.49 16.85
CA ARG A 139 -11.33 -0.47 17.55
C ARG A 139 -10.89 -1.53 16.56
N VAL A 140 -9.62 -1.92 16.64
CA VAL A 140 -9.06 -2.92 15.75
C VAL A 140 -8.50 -4.07 16.57
N SER A 141 -8.86 -5.28 16.19
CA SER A 141 -8.20 -6.49 16.68
C SER A 141 -6.92 -6.72 15.86
N LEU A 142 -5.78 -6.64 16.52
CA LEU A 142 -4.45 -6.83 15.94
C LEU A 142 -3.83 -8.11 16.47
N ARG A 143 -3.07 -8.82 15.64
CA ARG A 143 -2.30 -9.99 16.07
C ARG A 143 -0.87 -9.90 15.55
N PHE A 144 0.10 -9.94 16.45
CA PHE A 144 1.51 -9.88 16.10
C PHE A 144 2.07 -11.28 15.83
N PHE A 145 2.99 -11.40 14.88
CA PHE A 145 3.61 -12.69 14.55
C PHE A 145 5.00 -12.50 13.96
N GLY A 146 5.89 -13.44 14.21
CA GLY A 146 7.16 -13.51 13.51
C GLY A 146 7.00 -13.94 12.06
N TYR A 147 7.76 -13.33 11.16
CA TYR A 147 7.88 -13.77 9.77
C TYR A 147 9.34 -14.03 9.40
N VAL A 148 9.50 -14.82 8.34
CA VAL A 148 10.73 -14.93 7.56
C VAL A 148 10.33 -14.73 6.10
N ASN A 149 10.86 -13.70 5.47
CA ASN A 149 10.56 -13.38 4.07
C ASN A 149 11.88 -13.10 3.34
N ALA A 150 12.19 -13.89 2.31
CA ALA A 150 13.45 -13.80 1.56
C ALA A 150 14.68 -13.71 2.47
N GLY A 151 14.74 -14.55 3.52
CA GLY A 151 15.82 -14.56 4.52
C GLY A 151 15.77 -13.45 5.58
N LYS A 152 14.91 -12.44 5.43
CA LYS A 152 14.70 -11.38 6.43
C LYS A 152 13.73 -11.84 7.51
N LYS A 153 14.15 -11.74 8.76
CA LYS A 153 13.36 -12.06 9.96
C LYS A 153 12.79 -10.77 10.54
N GLY A 154 11.53 -10.77 10.99
CA GLY A 154 10.91 -9.59 11.60
C GLY A 154 9.54 -9.89 12.21
N ILE A 155 8.91 -8.87 12.79
CA ILE A 155 7.55 -8.96 13.33
C ILE A 155 6.57 -8.28 12.38
N GLY A 156 5.50 -9.00 12.02
CA GLY A 156 4.38 -8.49 11.24
C GLY A 156 3.18 -8.18 12.12
N CYS A 157 2.26 -7.39 11.58
CA CYS A 157 0.97 -7.13 12.19
C CYS A 157 -0.17 -7.67 11.33
N GLY A 158 -0.88 -8.64 11.88
CA GLY A 158 -2.08 -9.24 11.32
C GLY A 158 -3.31 -8.40 11.65
N LEU A 159 -4.12 -8.14 10.62
CA LEU A 159 -5.42 -7.49 10.76
C LEU A 159 -6.47 -8.54 11.12
N GLY A 160 -7.19 -8.31 12.22
CA GLY A 160 -8.42 -9.03 12.57
C GLY A 160 -9.65 -8.15 12.36
N ASN A 161 -10.63 -8.31 13.23
CA ASN A 161 -11.91 -7.63 13.13
C ASN A 161 -11.80 -6.14 13.46
N VAL A 162 -12.67 -5.34 12.86
CA VAL A 162 -12.74 -3.88 13.01
C VAL A 162 -14.13 -3.49 13.49
N GLN A 163 -14.19 -2.74 14.59
CA GLN A 163 -15.43 -2.17 15.12
C GLN A 163 -15.42 -0.66 14.92
N LYS A 164 -16.30 -0.12 14.08
CA LYS A 164 -16.51 1.33 13.95
C LYS A 164 -17.10 1.89 15.24
N LEU A 165 -16.57 3.02 15.72
CA LEU A 165 -17.07 3.72 16.90
C LEU A 165 -17.78 5.02 16.54
N GLU A 166 -17.11 5.88 15.76
CA GLU A 166 -17.61 7.19 15.40
C GLU A 166 -17.05 7.63 14.04
N ASP A 167 -17.78 8.52 13.38
CA ASP A 167 -17.31 9.19 12.18
C ASP A 167 -16.20 10.20 12.50
N GLY A 168 -15.33 10.43 11.53
CA GLY A 168 -14.22 11.37 11.65
C GLY A 168 -14.02 12.12 10.35
N GLN A 169 -13.17 13.15 10.35
CA GLN A 169 -12.88 13.88 9.11
C GLN A 169 -12.27 12.93 8.08
N PRO A 170 -12.86 12.82 6.86
CA PRO A 170 -12.33 11.96 5.82
C PRO A 170 -10.89 12.33 5.48
N LEU A 171 -10.03 11.32 5.47
CA LEU A 171 -8.65 11.41 5.01
C LEU A 171 -8.64 11.01 3.54
N SER A 172 -8.63 12.01 2.66
CA SER A 172 -8.48 11.78 1.24
C SER A 172 -7.05 11.29 0.95
N GLY A 173 -6.91 10.01 0.68
CA GLY A 173 -5.68 9.41 0.15
C GLY A 173 -5.54 9.57 -1.37
N SER A 174 -6.46 10.29 -2.02
CA SER A 174 -6.39 10.65 -3.44
C SER A 174 -5.98 12.12 -3.56
N VAL A 175 -5.13 12.38 -4.56
CA VAL A 175 -4.84 13.73 -5.05
C VAL A 175 -6.18 14.43 -5.23
N SER A 176 -6.37 15.57 -4.57
CA SER A 176 -7.65 16.25 -4.65
C SER A 176 -7.86 16.72 -6.10
N ALA A 177 -9.10 16.76 -6.58
CA ALA A 177 -9.38 17.37 -7.89
C ALA A 177 -8.84 18.81 -7.98
N ALA A 178 -8.73 19.53 -6.85
CA ALA A 178 -8.09 20.85 -6.80
C ALA A 178 -6.56 20.77 -6.98
N SER A 179 -5.93 19.67 -6.58
CA SER A 179 -4.52 19.38 -6.83
C SER A 179 -4.28 18.92 -8.27
N ASP A 180 -5.23 18.20 -8.88
CA ASP A 180 -5.13 17.71 -10.27
C ASP A 180 -5.55 18.75 -11.32
N PHE A 181 -6.56 19.58 -11.01
CA PHE A 181 -7.19 20.50 -11.97
C PHE A 181 -7.09 21.98 -11.55
N GLY A 182 -6.53 22.29 -10.38
CA GLY A 182 -6.53 23.64 -9.82
C GLY A 182 -7.92 24.10 -9.34
N THR A 183 -7.97 25.17 -8.58
CA THR A 183 -9.23 25.93 -8.36
C THR A 183 -9.70 26.46 -9.72
N PRO A 184 -10.99 26.31 -10.11
CA PRO A 184 -11.50 26.97 -11.29
C PRO A 184 -11.21 28.46 -11.16
N ALA A 185 -10.32 28.99 -12.00
CA ALA A 185 -10.17 30.42 -12.16
C ALA A 185 -11.57 30.96 -12.43
N GLY A 186 -12.07 31.79 -11.51
CA GLY A 186 -13.47 32.19 -11.46
C GLY A 186 -13.98 32.49 -12.87
N TYR A 187 -14.92 31.69 -13.33
CA TYR A 187 -15.74 32.09 -14.46
C TYR A 187 -16.54 33.30 -13.97
N THR A 188 -16.02 34.50 -14.22
CA THR A 188 -16.83 35.71 -14.20
C THR A 188 -17.76 35.60 -15.40
N PRO A 189 -19.06 35.35 -15.23
CA PRO A 189 -19.99 35.55 -16.33
C PRO A 189 -19.81 37.00 -16.80
N ALA A 190 -19.55 37.16 -18.10
CA ALA A 190 -19.52 38.48 -18.71
C ALA A 190 -20.82 39.23 -18.34
N PRO A 191 -20.76 40.52 -17.95
CA PRO A 191 -21.95 41.26 -17.57
C PRO A 191 -22.96 41.21 -18.72
N GLN A 192 -24.14 40.68 -18.43
CA GLN A 192 -25.26 40.71 -19.35
C GLN A 192 -25.55 42.17 -19.70
N GLN A 193 -25.26 42.56 -20.94
CA GLN A 193 -25.73 43.82 -21.48
C GLN A 193 -27.25 43.77 -21.49
N SER A 194 -27.89 44.67 -20.74
CA SER A 194 -29.30 44.93 -20.82
C SER A 194 -29.63 45.41 -22.22
N PHE A 195 -30.22 44.55 -23.05
CA PHE A 195 -30.85 44.99 -24.28
C PHE A 195 -32.05 45.87 -23.92
N GLN A 196 -31.98 47.15 -24.27
CA GLN A 196 -33.09 48.08 -24.21
C GLN A 196 -34.23 47.54 -25.09
N GLN A 197 -35.45 47.54 -24.55
CA GLN A 197 -36.66 47.21 -25.29
C GLN A 197 -36.81 48.13 -26.50
N ALA A 198 -36.96 47.54 -27.68
CA ALA A 198 -37.31 48.25 -28.90
C ALA A 198 -38.76 48.78 -28.81
N PRO A 199 -39.05 49.99 -29.32
CA PRO A 199 -40.39 50.56 -29.28
C PRO A 199 -41.36 49.82 -30.22
N SER A 200 -42.58 49.63 -29.73
CA SER A 200 -43.72 49.01 -30.39
C SER A 200 -44.25 49.85 -31.56
N PHE A 201 -44.40 49.23 -32.73
CA PHE A 201 -45.13 49.80 -33.87
C PHE A 201 -46.57 49.25 -33.93
N PRO A 202 -47.56 50.08 -34.30
CA PRO A 202 -48.97 49.68 -34.34
C PRO A 202 -49.31 48.80 -35.55
N GLN A 203 -50.19 47.83 -35.28
CA GLN A 203 -50.82 46.89 -36.22
C GLN A 203 -51.68 47.62 -37.27
N GLN A 204 -51.52 47.26 -38.55
CA GLN A 204 -52.52 47.46 -39.58
C GLN A 204 -52.82 46.12 -40.26
N GLY A 205 -54.09 45.73 -40.20
CA GLY A 205 -54.59 44.47 -40.73
C GLY A 205 -54.78 44.49 -42.24
N TYR A 206 -54.73 43.30 -42.83
CA TYR A 206 -55.30 43.01 -44.14
C TYR A 206 -55.79 41.56 -44.21
N MET A 207 -56.89 41.39 -44.95
CA MET A 207 -57.80 40.24 -45.05
C MET A 207 -57.23 39.04 -45.83
N PRO A 208 -57.80 37.83 -45.69
CA PRO A 208 -57.34 36.62 -46.36
C PRO A 208 -58.00 36.44 -47.75
N PRO A 209 -57.39 35.63 -48.63
CA PRO A 209 -58.19 34.80 -49.52
C PRO A 209 -57.82 33.30 -49.51
N MET A 210 -58.80 32.53 -49.96
CA MET A 210 -58.98 31.07 -49.97
C MET A 210 -58.07 30.25 -50.93
N GLN A 211 -57.63 29.09 -50.42
CA GLN A 211 -57.81 27.70 -50.94
C GLN A 211 -57.14 27.16 -52.26
N ASN A 212 -56.16 26.25 -52.05
CA ASN A 212 -55.86 24.92 -52.68
C ASN A 212 -55.68 24.71 -54.21
N PRO A 213 -55.07 23.58 -54.68
CA PRO A 213 -53.90 22.82 -54.20
C PRO A 213 -52.87 22.47 -55.33
N GLN A 214 -51.80 21.74 -54.98
CA GLN A 214 -50.95 20.88 -55.83
C GLN A 214 -49.70 21.50 -56.51
N ALA A 215 -48.51 21.24 -55.94
CA ALA A 215 -47.27 20.86 -56.66
C ALA A 215 -46.11 20.62 -55.67
N SER A 216 -45.52 19.43 -55.67
CA SER A 216 -44.19 19.10 -55.12
C SER A 216 -43.10 19.45 -56.15
N PRO A 217 -41.85 19.83 -55.78
CA PRO A 217 -40.81 18.80 -55.57
C PRO A 217 -39.61 19.16 -54.61
N GLN A 218 -38.90 18.08 -54.22
CA GLN A 218 -37.45 17.93 -53.90
C GLN A 218 -36.84 18.62 -52.65
N GLN A 219 -36.55 17.85 -51.59
CA GLN A 219 -35.30 17.11 -51.29
C GLN A 219 -34.09 17.97 -50.89
N GLN A 220 -33.79 18.02 -49.59
CA GLN A 220 -32.40 18.02 -49.09
C GLN A 220 -32.30 17.03 -47.92
N MET A 221 -31.50 16.00 -48.15
CA MET A 221 -31.29 14.84 -47.29
C MET A 221 -29.94 15.03 -46.57
N TYR A 222 -29.94 14.94 -45.25
CA TYR A 222 -28.72 14.85 -44.45
C TYR A 222 -28.08 13.45 -44.59
N PRO A 223 -26.76 13.32 -44.76
CA PRO A 223 -26.12 12.02 -44.67
C PRO A 223 -25.86 11.61 -43.19
N PRO A 224 -26.10 10.34 -42.81
CA PRO A 224 -25.73 9.80 -41.51
C PRO A 224 -24.26 9.37 -41.47
N GLN A 225 -23.55 9.68 -40.38
CA GLN A 225 -22.22 9.12 -40.11
C GLN A 225 -22.35 7.68 -39.60
N GLN A 226 -21.82 6.72 -40.36
CA GLN A 226 -21.69 5.32 -39.95
C GLN A 226 -20.35 5.07 -39.25
N GLN A 227 -20.42 4.25 -38.20
CA GLN A 227 -19.30 3.56 -37.58
C GLN A 227 -18.70 2.52 -38.54
N GLY A 228 -17.38 2.48 -38.64
CA GLY A 228 -16.65 1.43 -39.35
C GLY A 228 -15.23 1.31 -38.79
N TYR A 229 -14.97 0.23 -38.06
CA TYR A 229 -13.63 -0.17 -37.63
C TYR A 229 -12.85 -0.71 -38.84
N ALA A 230 -11.72 -0.08 -39.16
CA ALA A 230 -10.76 -0.60 -40.12
C ALA A 230 -9.46 -0.99 -39.39
N GLN A 231 -9.13 -2.28 -39.48
CA GLN A 231 -7.82 -2.85 -39.20
C GLN A 231 -6.80 -2.38 -40.25
N GLN A 232 -5.57 -2.11 -39.84
CA GLN A 232 -4.42 -1.90 -40.72
C GLN A 232 -3.33 -2.92 -40.35
N PRO A 233 -2.76 -3.66 -41.32
CA PRO A 233 -1.67 -4.59 -41.09
C PRO A 233 -0.32 -3.92 -41.36
N TYR A 234 0.68 -4.14 -40.51
CA TYR A 234 2.07 -3.95 -40.88
C TYR A 234 2.97 -4.94 -40.13
N GLY A 235 3.43 -5.98 -40.83
CA GLY A 235 4.67 -6.68 -40.49
C GLY A 235 5.85 -5.97 -41.17
N GLY A 236 7.10 -6.08 -40.74
CA GLY A 236 7.69 -6.76 -39.59
C GLY A 236 9.21 -6.48 -39.59
N ALA A 237 9.89 -6.80 -38.50
CA ALA A 237 11.32 -7.14 -38.46
C ALA A 237 11.63 -7.83 -37.12
N PRO A 238 12.24 -9.04 -37.10
CA PRO A 238 12.55 -9.73 -35.86
C PRO A 238 13.85 -9.19 -35.25
N VAL A 239 13.77 -8.75 -33.99
CA VAL A 239 14.95 -8.43 -33.18
C VAL A 239 15.42 -9.71 -32.50
N GLN A 240 16.65 -10.12 -32.78
CA GLN A 240 17.31 -11.31 -32.25
C GLN A 240 17.55 -11.20 -30.73
N PRO A 241 17.51 -12.30 -29.97
CA PRO A 241 17.98 -12.33 -28.59
C PRO A 241 19.52 -12.34 -28.53
N PRO A 242 20.15 -11.73 -27.51
CA PRO A 242 21.60 -11.74 -27.36
C PRO A 242 22.11 -13.16 -27.05
N GLN A 243 23.17 -13.53 -27.78
CA GLN A 243 23.88 -14.80 -27.71
C GLN A 243 24.57 -14.99 -26.36
N GLN A 244 24.36 -16.14 -25.73
CA GLN A 244 25.18 -16.63 -24.63
C GLN A 244 26.55 -17.05 -25.17
N GLN A 245 27.62 -16.43 -24.67
CA GLN A 245 28.99 -16.89 -24.92
C GLN A 245 29.24 -18.16 -24.11
N GLY A 246 29.55 -19.23 -24.85
CA GLY A 246 29.97 -20.51 -24.29
C GLY A 246 31.36 -20.43 -23.67
N TYR A 247 31.51 -21.13 -22.55
CA TYR A 247 32.79 -21.65 -22.10
C TYR A 247 32.73 -23.18 -22.11
N ALA A 248 33.82 -23.75 -22.62
CA ALA A 248 33.97 -25.11 -23.08
C ALA A 248 33.76 -26.18 -22.00
N GLN A 249 33.22 -27.32 -22.42
CA GLN A 249 33.31 -28.57 -21.69
C GLN A 249 34.76 -29.10 -21.68
N GLN A 250 35.21 -29.59 -20.52
CA GLN A 250 36.35 -30.47 -20.37
C GLN A 250 35.92 -31.67 -19.50
N PRO A 251 36.43 -32.88 -19.77
CA PRO A 251 35.76 -34.14 -19.44
C PRO A 251 35.99 -34.62 -17.99
N PHE A 252 35.05 -35.45 -17.56
CA PHE A 252 35.00 -36.20 -16.32
C PHE A 252 36.06 -37.32 -16.31
N GLY A 253 36.93 -37.37 -15.29
CA GLY A 253 37.74 -38.56 -14.98
C GLY A 253 39.14 -38.26 -14.42
N GLY A 254 39.33 -38.39 -13.11
CA GLY A 254 40.64 -38.37 -12.46
C GLY A 254 40.55 -38.54 -10.93
N ALA A 255 41.22 -39.57 -10.41
CA ALA A 255 41.21 -40.09 -9.05
C ALA A 255 41.69 -39.12 -7.93
N PRO A 256 41.37 -39.39 -6.65
CA PRO A 256 41.72 -38.50 -5.53
C PRO A 256 43.21 -38.55 -5.18
N THR A 257 43.80 -37.38 -4.93
CA THR A 257 45.15 -37.23 -4.33
C THR A 257 45.07 -36.42 -3.03
N PRO A 258 46.00 -36.67 -2.09
CA PRO A 258 45.73 -36.57 -0.66
C PRO A 258 45.79 -35.15 -0.07
N THR A 259 45.03 -35.02 1.01
CA THR A 259 44.90 -33.91 1.96
C THR A 259 46.27 -33.36 2.40
N GLN A 260 46.55 -32.09 2.11
CA GLN A 260 47.59 -31.32 2.81
C GLN A 260 47.02 -30.73 4.10
N ALA A 261 47.76 -30.93 5.20
CA ALA A 261 47.45 -30.41 6.53
C ALA A 261 47.50 -28.87 6.56
N PRO A 262 46.67 -28.20 7.37
CA PRO A 262 46.78 -26.76 7.56
C PRO A 262 48.08 -26.42 8.32
N GLN A 263 48.95 -25.62 7.70
CA GLN A 263 50.12 -25.04 8.35
C GLN A 263 49.66 -24.04 9.43
N GLN A 264 50.15 -24.24 10.66
CA GLN A 264 49.97 -23.34 11.79
C GLN A 264 50.63 -21.99 11.49
N GLN A 265 49.85 -20.91 11.54
CA GLN A 265 50.41 -19.55 11.57
C GLN A 265 51.09 -19.34 12.93
N MET A 266 52.42 -19.20 12.91
CA MET A 266 53.21 -18.78 14.07
C MET A 266 52.75 -17.38 14.51
N GLN A 267 52.29 -17.28 15.75
CA GLN A 267 51.91 -16.03 16.39
C GLN A 267 53.18 -15.29 16.81
N VAL A 268 53.42 -14.12 16.23
CA VAL A 268 54.61 -13.29 16.46
C VAL A 268 54.26 -12.19 17.46
N ASP A 269 55.15 -11.90 18.42
CA ASP A 269 54.97 -10.83 19.40
C ASP A 269 55.02 -9.45 18.69
N PRO A 270 53.98 -8.60 18.81
CA PRO A 270 53.87 -7.34 18.10
C PRO A 270 54.84 -6.24 18.56
N ILE A 271 55.64 -6.45 19.62
CA ILE A 271 56.60 -5.43 20.10
C ILE A 271 58.06 -5.77 19.74
N THR A 272 58.41 -7.04 19.57
CA THR A 272 59.83 -7.46 19.39
C THR A 272 60.10 -8.33 18.16
N GLY A 273 59.08 -8.78 17.42
CA GLY A 273 59.26 -9.46 16.12
C GLY A 273 59.95 -10.83 16.18
N ALA A 274 60.12 -11.41 17.37
CA ALA A 274 60.69 -12.74 17.56
C ALA A 274 59.60 -13.83 17.62
N PRO A 275 59.86 -15.04 17.07
CA PRO A 275 58.91 -16.15 17.14
C PRO A 275 58.84 -16.73 18.57
N LEU A 276 57.63 -16.80 19.15
CA LEU A 276 57.36 -17.42 20.44
C LEU A 276 57.18 -18.93 20.25
N GLY A 277 58.24 -19.71 20.40
CA GLY A 277 58.16 -21.17 20.34
C GLY A 277 59.46 -21.87 20.72
N GLY A 278 59.60 -22.26 21.99
CA GLY A 278 60.73 -23.07 22.45
C GLY A 278 60.49 -23.61 23.86
N GLY A 279 59.88 -24.80 23.94
CA GLY A 279 59.66 -25.50 25.21
C GLY A 279 60.95 -26.06 25.80
N ILE A 280 61.02 -26.07 27.14
CA ILE A 280 62.03 -26.79 27.92
C ILE A 280 61.39 -28.08 28.47
N MET A 281 61.84 -29.22 27.92
CA MET A 281 61.66 -30.55 28.50
C MET A 281 62.85 -30.85 29.43
N GLY A 282 62.54 -31.24 30.67
CA GLY A 282 63.17 -32.37 31.38
C GLY A 282 64.66 -32.35 31.75
N LEU A 283 64.88 -32.30 33.07
CA LEU A 283 66.04 -32.74 33.87
C LEU A 283 67.36 -31.96 33.74
#